data_AF-A0A822C9T2-F1
#
_entry.id   AF-A0A822C9T2-F1
#
_cell.length_a   1.000
_cell.length_b   1.000
_cell.length_c   1.000
_cell.angle_alpha   90.00
_cell.angle_beta   90.00
_cell.angle_gamma   90.00
#
_symmetry.space_group_name_H-M   'P 1'
#
loop_
_entity.id
_entity.type
_entity.pdbx_description
1 polymer ?
#
loop_
_entity_poly.entity_id
_entity_poly.type
_entity_poly.pdbx_seq_one_letter_code
_entity_poly.pdbx_strand_id
1 'polypeptide(L)'
;RARKSDEDPDDGKILEEQQSDNTSTSEVDKKYQYFIGKDYSNAYQRDFTELEDYTTDSVARTLVPRMPWHDEALVVFGQTARDVARHFIQRWNIHKCETYLKNDSYPFLLPKSYDDVEDLAVENWSDFLESEPFRVNAQCVRSVGP
;
A
#
# COMPACT_ATOMS: atom_id res chain seq x y z
N ARG A 1 -44.66 33.18 -7.36
CA ARG A 1 -44.30 32.66 -6.00
C ARG A 1 -43.24 31.58 -6.21
N ALA A 2 -41.98 31.99 -6.29
CA ALA A 2 -40.85 31.09 -6.56
C ALA A 2 -40.61 30.20 -5.32
N ARG A 3 -40.49 28.89 -5.51
CA ARG A 3 -39.99 27.98 -4.48
C ARG A 3 -38.46 28.18 -4.45
N LYS A 4 -37.93 28.62 -3.32
CA LYS A 4 -36.50 28.46 -3.02
C LYS A 4 -36.20 26.96 -3.12
N SER A 5 -35.26 26.59 -3.96
CA SER A 5 -34.55 25.33 -3.80
C SER A 5 -33.71 25.50 -2.54
N ASP A 6 -34.10 24.81 -1.48
CA ASP A 6 -33.27 24.67 -0.30
C ASP A 6 -31.99 23.95 -0.77
N GLU A 7 -30.85 24.63 -0.67
CA GLU A 7 -29.54 24.00 -0.86
C GLU A 7 -29.39 22.98 0.27
N ASP A 8 -29.34 21.69 -0.08
CA ASP A 8 -29.00 20.64 0.86
C ASP A 8 -27.63 21.00 1.47
N PRO A 9 -27.48 20.92 2.81
CA PRO A 9 -26.19 21.21 3.43
C PRO A 9 -25.13 20.30 2.82
N ASP A 10 -24.03 20.88 2.37
CA ASP A 10 -22.86 20.13 1.93
C ASP A 10 -22.33 19.35 3.14
N ASP A 11 -22.70 18.07 3.23
CA ASP A 11 -22.34 17.17 4.32
C ASP A 11 -20.81 17.16 4.55
N GLY A 12 -20.02 17.43 3.51
CA GLY A 12 -18.57 17.59 3.59
C GLY A 12 -18.12 18.76 4.47
N LYS A 13 -18.82 19.89 4.45
CA LYS A 13 -18.50 21.06 5.28
C LYS A 13 -18.89 20.89 6.74
N ILE A 14 -20.00 20.21 7.01
CA ILE A 14 -20.46 19.95 8.38
C ILE A 14 -19.47 19.03 9.12
N LEU A 15 -18.86 18.09 8.40
CA LEU A 15 -17.87 17.17 8.97
C LEU A 15 -16.50 17.84 9.19
N GLU A 16 -16.11 18.82 8.39
CA GLU A 16 -14.89 19.60 8.60
C GLU A 16 -14.95 20.48 9.87
N GLU A 17 -16.08 21.16 10.11
CA GLU A 17 -16.24 22.02 11.30
C GLU A 17 -16.30 21.23 12.63
N GLN A 18 -16.70 19.95 12.60
CA GLN A 18 -16.77 19.12 13.82
C GLN A 18 -15.49 18.33 14.15
N GLN A 19 -14.45 18.43 13.31
CA GLN A 19 -13.20 17.69 13.51
C GLN A 19 -12.14 18.46 14.29
N SER A 20 -12.27 19.78 14.47
CA SER A 20 -11.26 20.57 15.19
C SER A 20 -11.23 20.33 16.71
N ASP A 21 -12.27 19.71 17.29
CA ASP A 21 -12.53 19.79 18.74
C ASP A 21 -12.41 18.48 19.54
N ASN A 22 -11.91 17.36 18.99
CA ASN A 22 -11.89 16.08 19.73
C ASN A 22 -10.52 15.38 19.83
N THR A 23 -9.44 16.14 20.04
CA THR A 23 -8.09 15.59 20.30
C THR A 23 -7.85 15.20 21.76
N SER A 24 -8.82 14.55 22.43
CA SER A 24 -8.60 14.04 23.80
C SER A 24 -8.91 12.55 23.90
N THR A 25 -8.20 11.74 23.10
CA THR A 25 -8.09 10.30 23.38
C THR A 25 -6.81 10.11 24.18
N SER A 26 -6.91 9.53 25.38
CA SER A 26 -5.80 9.43 26.33
C SER A 26 -4.64 8.61 25.74
N GLU A 27 -3.39 8.88 26.14
CA GLU A 27 -2.20 8.12 25.68
C GLU A 27 -2.32 6.60 25.92
N VAL A 28 -3.16 6.20 26.87
CA VAL A 28 -3.45 4.80 27.22
C VAL A 28 -4.30 4.11 26.15
N ASP A 29 -5.21 4.82 25.49
CA ASP A 29 -6.08 4.27 24.44
C ASP A 29 -5.32 3.99 23.14
N LYS A 30 -4.21 4.69 22.89
CA LYS A 30 -3.36 4.49 21.69
C LYS A 30 -2.62 3.15 21.71
N LYS A 31 -2.34 2.59 22.90
CA LYS A 31 -1.53 1.36 23.08
C LYS A 31 -2.19 0.09 22.53
N TYR A 32 -3.52 0.10 22.32
CA TYR A 32 -4.29 -1.06 21.88
C TYR A 32 -4.98 -0.85 20.51
N GLN A 33 -4.53 0.12 19.72
CA GLN A 33 -5.08 0.40 18.40
C GLN A 33 -4.30 -0.35 17.31
N TYR A 34 -4.99 -1.17 16.51
CA TYR A 34 -4.40 -1.88 15.36
C TYR A 34 -3.99 -0.94 14.22
N PHE A 35 -4.70 0.18 14.05
CA PHE A 35 -4.46 1.16 12.99
C PHE A 35 -4.08 2.49 13.64
N ILE A 36 -2.84 2.93 13.47
CA ILE A 36 -2.28 4.10 14.16
C ILE A 36 -2.22 5.28 13.19
N GLY A 37 -2.66 6.46 13.63
CA GLY A 37 -2.56 7.68 12.84
C GLY A 37 -3.21 7.55 11.47
N LYS A 38 -2.45 7.85 10.42
CA LYS A 38 -2.92 7.80 9.03
C LYS A 38 -3.38 6.40 8.58
N ASP A 39 -2.98 5.31 9.25
CA ASP A 39 -3.49 3.96 8.95
C ASP A 39 -4.98 3.81 9.26
N TYR A 40 -5.53 4.64 10.16
CA TYR A 40 -6.98 4.75 10.34
C TYR A 40 -7.54 5.72 9.29
N SER A 41 -8.01 5.16 8.19
CA SER A 41 -8.45 5.93 7.03
C SER A 41 -9.82 5.52 6.52
N ASN A 42 -10.48 6.46 5.86
CA ASN A 42 -11.69 6.25 5.09
C ASN A 42 -11.64 7.15 3.85
N ALA A 43 -11.17 6.58 2.73
CA ALA A 43 -10.88 7.32 1.50
C ALA A 43 -12.11 7.99 0.86
N TYR A 44 -13.33 7.56 1.22
CA TYR A 44 -14.57 8.19 0.74
C TYR A 44 -14.89 9.46 1.53
N GLN A 45 -14.43 9.53 2.78
CA GLN A 45 -14.66 10.68 3.66
C GLN A 45 -13.53 11.70 3.53
N ARG A 46 -12.28 11.23 3.49
CA ARG A 46 -11.11 12.08 3.29
C ARG A 46 -9.94 11.27 2.73
N ASP A 47 -9.24 11.86 1.77
CA ASP A 47 -7.98 11.32 1.24
C ASP A 47 -6.80 11.62 2.18
N PHE A 48 -5.64 11.03 1.94
CA PHE A 48 -4.46 11.29 2.75
C PHE A 48 -3.94 12.72 2.56
N THR A 49 -3.83 13.45 3.67
CA THR A 49 -3.22 14.78 3.75
C THR A 49 -2.14 14.80 4.83
N GLU A 50 -1.17 15.72 4.72
CA GLU A 50 -0.13 15.94 5.74
C GLU A 50 0.62 14.65 6.12
N LEU A 51 1.17 13.96 5.12
CA LEU A 51 1.84 12.67 5.28
C LEU A 51 3.12 12.77 6.13
N GLU A 52 3.67 13.98 6.29
CA GLU A 52 4.79 14.26 7.18
C GLU A 52 4.45 13.97 8.66
N ASP A 53 3.18 14.14 9.05
CA ASP A 53 2.67 13.73 10.37
C ASP A 53 1.84 12.45 10.27
N TYR A 54 2.56 11.34 10.08
CA TYR A 54 1.96 10.01 9.94
C TYR A 54 1.27 9.50 11.22
N THR A 55 1.56 10.09 12.38
CA THR A 55 1.02 9.63 13.67
C THR A 55 -0.35 10.21 14.01
N THR A 56 -0.74 11.26 13.31
CA THR A 56 -2.03 11.92 13.48
C THR A 56 -3.09 11.32 12.58
N ASP A 57 -4.28 11.09 13.11
CA ASP A 57 -5.39 10.50 12.37
C ASP A 57 -5.86 11.44 11.24
N SER A 58 -6.22 10.87 10.09
CA SER A 58 -6.83 11.64 8.99
C SER A 58 -8.28 12.03 9.26
N VAL A 59 -8.98 11.28 10.13
CA VAL A 59 -10.39 11.47 10.45
C VAL A 59 -10.63 11.24 11.95
N ALA A 60 -11.63 11.92 12.51
CA ALA A 60 -12.02 11.70 13.91
C ALA A 60 -12.65 10.30 14.09
N ARG A 61 -11.96 9.41 14.81
CA ARG A 61 -12.38 8.01 15.03
C ARG A 61 -13.73 7.85 15.70
N THR A 62 -14.19 8.85 16.45
CA THR A 62 -15.48 8.87 17.16
C THR A 62 -16.67 9.11 16.23
N LEU A 63 -16.42 9.70 15.06
CA LEU A 63 -17.46 10.11 14.11
C LEU A 63 -17.41 9.29 12.83
N VAL A 64 -16.20 9.04 12.32
CA VAL A 64 -15.98 8.39 11.04
C VAL A 64 -15.38 7.01 11.28
N PRO A 65 -16.13 5.92 11.01
CA PRO A 65 -15.54 4.58 11.04
C PRO A 65 -14.52 4.45 9.90
N ARG A 66 -13.44 3.71 10.15
CA ARG A 66 -12.49 3.34 9.08
C ARG A 66 -13.20 2.58 7.96
N MET A 67 -12.67 2.73 6.76
CA MET A 67 -13.03 1.85 5.66
C MET A 67 -12.28 0.52 5.77
N PRO A 68 -12.96 -0.64 5.75
CA PRO A 68 -12.29 -1.92 5.66
C PRO A 68 -11.55 -2.07 4.32
N TRP A 69 -10.43 -2.78 4.36
CA TRP A 69 -9.65 -3.16 3.18
C TRP A 69 -9.77 -4.67 3.02
N HIS A 70 -10.18 -5.13 1.84
CA HIS A 70 -10.28 -6.54 1.49
C HIS A 70 -9.41 -6.79 0.26
N ASP A 71 -8.42 -7.65 0.39
CA ASP A 71 -7.41 -7.91 -0.65
C ASP A 71 -7.01 -9.39 -0.65
N GLU A 72 -6.50 -9.84 -1.78
CA GLU A 72 -5.93 -11.17 -1.94
C GLU A 72 -4.51 -11.05 -2.49
N ALA A 73 -3.56 -11.70 -1.82
CA ALA A 73 -2.16 -11.72 -2.22
C ALA A 73 -1.62 -13.14 -2.19
N LEU A 74 -0.53 -13.37 -2.92
CA LEU A 74 0.16 -14.65 -2.96
C LEU A 74 1.67 -14.44 -2.89
N VAL A 75 2.38 -15.49 -2.47
CA VAL A 75 3.84 -15.55 -2.46
C VAL A 75 4.27 -16.68 -3.39
N VAL A 76 5.26 -16.40 -4.24
CA VAL A 76 5.89 -17.39 -5.13
C VAL A 76 7.37 -17.49 -4.85
N PHE A 77 7.92 -18.68 -5.06
CA PHE A 77 9.34 -18.98 -4.88
C PHE A 77 9.97 -19.46 -6.18
N GLY A 78 11.30 -19.51 -6.22
CA GLY A 78 12.06 -20.08 -7.33
C GLY A 78 11.91 -19.31 -8.65
N GLN A 79 11.63 -20.03 -9.72
CA GLN A 79 11.64 -19.50 -11.10
C GLN A 79 10.59 -18.39 -11.30
N THR A 80 9.36 -18.59 -10.82
CA THR A 80 8.29 -17.58 -10.96
C THR A 80 8.62 -16.27 -10.24
N ALA A 81 9.28 -16.34 -9.07
CA ALA A 81 9.77 -15.15 -8.38
C ALA A 81 10.82 -14.39 -9.21
N ARG A 82 11.69 -15.11 -9.94
CA ARG A 82 12.65 -14.50 -10.87
C ARG A 82 11.96 -13.85 -12.07
N ASP A 83 10.85 -14.41 -12.55
CA ASP A 83 10.05 -13.78 -13.61
C ASP A 83 9.49 -12.42 -13.16
N VAL A 84 8.96 -12.36 -11.93
CA VAL A 84 8.55 -11.09 -11.30
C VAL A 84 9.73 -10.14 -11.14
N ALA A 85 10.89 -10.64 -10.69
CA ALA A 85 12.11 -9.83 -10.58
C ALA A 85 12.58 -9.28 -11.93
N ARG A 86 12.49 -10.05 -13.02
CA ARG A 86 12.82 -9.56 -14.37
C ARG A 86 11.90 -8.42 -14.79
N HIS A 87 10.61 -8.50 -14.45
CA HIS A 87 9.70 -7.39 -14.71
C HIS A 87 10.11 -6.12 -13.97
N PHE A 88 10.47 -6.23 -12.70
CA PHE A 88 11.00 -5.11 -11.92
C PHE A 88 12.28 -4.53 -12.53
N ILE A 89 13.27 -5.38 -12.82
CA ILE A 89 14.56 -4.99 -13.41
C ILE A 89 14.37 -4.22 -14.72
N GLN A 90 13.47 -4.72 -15.58
CA GLN A 90 13.17 -4.05 -16.84
C GLN A 90 12.62 -2.64 -16.61
N ARG A 91 11.62 -2.47 -15.73
CA ARG A 91 11.04 -1.15 -15.42
C ARG A 91 12.04 -0.21 -14.76
N TRP A 92 12.85 -0.74 -13.84
CA TRP A 92 13.92 0.01 -13.18
C TRP A 92 14.93 0.55 -14.19
N ASN A 93 15.44 -0.30 -15.09
CA ASN A 93 16.42 0.09 -16.08
C ASN A 93 15.85 1.09 -17.10
N ILE A 94 14.59 0.94 -17.51
CA ILE A 94 13.90 1.93 -18.36
C ILE A 94 13.82 3.28 -17.66
N HIS A 95 13.30 3.32 -16.44
CA HIS A 95 13.16 4.56 -15.68
C HIS A 95 14.53 5.22 -15.41
N LYS A 96 15.55 4.42 -15.10
CA LYS A 96 16.93 4.90 -15.00
C LYS A 96 17.38 5.55 -16.30
N CYS A 97 17.17 4.92 -17.45
CA CYS A 97 17.54 5.50 -18.75
C CYS A 97 16.82 6.84 -19.02
N GLU A 98 15.55 6.95 -18.64
CA GLU A 98 14.73 8.14 -18.91
C GLU A 98 15.05 9.31 -17.98
N THR A 99 15.25 9.06 -16.68
CA THR A 99 15.32 10.13 -15.66
C THR A 99 16.69 10.25 -15.00
N TYR A 100 17.45 9.15 -14.87
CA TYR A 100 18.64 9.07 -14.01
C TYR A 100 19.85 8.43 -14.69
N LEU A 101 19.98 8.60 -16.02
CA LEU A 101 20.97 7.90 -16.83
C LEU A 101 22.39 8.11 -16.32
N LYS A 102 22.73 9.35 -15.97
CA LYS A 102 24.06 9.76 -15.50
C LYS A 102 24.25 9.69 -13.97
N ASN A 103 23.23 9.27 -13.23
CA ASN A 103 23.33 9.17 -11.79
C ASN A 103 23.79 7.76 -11.40
N ASP A 104 25.05 7.66 -10.98
CA ASP A 104 25.70 6.39 -10.61
C ASP A 104 25.20 5.82 -9.29
N SER A 105 24.52 6.62 -8.45
CA SER A 105 23.88 6.14 -7.22
C SER A 105 22.73 5.16 -7.49
N TYR A 106 22.19 5.16 -8.72
CA TYR A 106 21.18 4.20 -9.16
C TYR A 106 21.82 3.25 -10.17
N PRO A 107 22.21 2.02 -9.79
CA PRO A 107 22.85 1.09 -10.72
C PRO A 107 21.85 0.51 -11.71
N PHE A 108 22.33 0.07 -12.88
CA PHE A 108 21.56 -0.85 -13.71
C PHE A 108 21.47 -2.21 -13.02
N LEU A 109 20.29 -2.82 -13.08
CA LEU A 109 20.05 -4.13 -12.51
C LEU A 109 20.17 -5.20 -13.59
N LEU A 110 20.68 -6.37 -13.21
CA LEU A 110 20.82 -7.52 -14.08
C LEU A 110 20.01 -8.70 -13.53
N PRO A 111 19.32 -9.46 -14.40
CA PRO A 111 18.59 -10.65 -13.96
C PRO A 111 19.58 -11.74 -13.56
N LYS A 112 19.28 -12.45 -12.46
CA LYS A 112 20.03 -13.66 -12.10
C LYS A 112 19.74 -14.79 -13.11
N SER A 113 20.74 -15.62 -13.40
CA SER A 113 20.60 -16.78 -14.31
C SER A 113 19.55 -17.78 -13.79
N TYR A 114 19.01 -18.60 -14.69
CA TYR A 114 18.24 -19.80 -14.32
C TYR A 114 19.14 -20.99 -13.99
N ASP A 115 20.43 -20.96 -14.36
CA ASP A 115 21.35 -22.08 -14.11
C ASP A 115 21.76 -22.16 -12.63
N ASP A 116 21.84 -21.01 -11.95
CA ASP A 116 22.04 -20.89 -10.49
C ASP A 116 20.71 -21.05 -9.73
N VAL A 117 19.84 -21.93 -10.24
CA VAL A 117 18.71 -22.45 -9.49
C VAL A 117 19.27 -23.67 -8.76
N GLU A 118 20.09 -23.42 -7.74
CA GLU A 118 19.73 -24.10 -6.51
C GLU A 118 18.27 -23.71 -6.33
N ASP A 119 17.38 -24.69 -6.35
CA ASP A 119 16.11 -24.52 -5.68
C ASP A 119 16.54 -23.83 -4.39
N LEU A 120 16.21 -22.56 -4.24
CA LEU A 120 16.02 -21.98 -2.94
C LEU A 120 14.77 -22.74 -2.47
N ALA A 121 14.93 -24.05 -2.27
CA ALA A 121 14.28 -24.86 -1.29
C ALA A 121 14.36 -23.91 -0.13
N VAL A 122 13.19 -23.35 0.13
CA VAL A 122 13.04 -22.36 1.15
C VAL A 122 13.22 -23.21 2.40
N GLU A 123 14.46 -23.59 2.74
CA GLU A 123 14.76 -24.43 3.91
C GLU A 123 14.22 -23.73 5.16
N ASN A 124 13.95 -22.43 5.03
CA ASN A 124 13.43 -21.49 6.00
C ASN A 124 12.06 -20.90 5.60
N TRP A 125 11.17 -21.59 4.87
CA TRP A 125 9.84 -20.98 4.60
C TRP A 125 9.12 -20.66 5.90
N SER A 126 9.38 -21.45 6.95
CA SER A 126 8.88 -21.25 8.32
C SER A 126 9.33 -19.94 8.96
N ASP A 127 10.39 -19.30 8.46
CA ASP A 127 10.82 -17.98 8.95
C ASP A 127 9.87 -16.87 8.48
N PHE A 128 9.09 -17.13 7.42
CA PHE A 128 8.27 -16.12 6.73
C PHE A 128 6.79 -16.48 6.61
N LEU A 129 6.45 -17.78 6.61
CA LEU A 129 5.10 -18.28 6.41
C LEU A 129 4.70 -19.20 7.56
N GLU A 130 3.46 -19.02 8.03
CA GLU A 130 2.86 -19.87 9.07
C GLU A 130 2.54 -21.29 8.58
N SER A 131 2.46 -21.50 7.25
CA SER A 131 2.09 -22.76 6.62
C SER A 131 3.03 -23.13 5.48
N GLU A 132 3.13 -24.44 5.24
CA GLU A 132 3.97 -24.99 4.17
C GLU A 132 3.44 -24.55 2.80
N PRO A 133 4.31 -24.06 1.90
CA PRO A 133 3.89 -23.66 0.56
C PRO A 133 3.48 -24.87 -0.30
N PHE A 134 2.46 -24.69 -1.12
CA PHE A 134 2.01 -25.71 -2.08
C PHE A 134 2.90 -25.73 -3.33
N ARG A 135 3.24 -26.93 -3.81
CA ARG A 135 3.89 -27.10 -5.12
C ARG A 135 2.85 -26.99 -6.24
N VAL A 136 3.00 -25.99 -7.10
CA VAL A 136 2.10 -25.70 -8.21
C VAL A 136 2.87 -25.32 -9.47
N ASN A 137 2.23 -25.49 -10.63
CA ASN A 137 2.69 -24.86 -11.86
C ASN A 137 2.18 -23.42 -11.89
N ALA A 138 3.08 -22.45 -11.98
CA ALA A 138 2.75 -21.04 -12.00
C ALA A 138 3.38 -20.34 -13.20
N GLN A 139 2.67 -19.38 -13.78
CA GLN A 139 3.16 -18.55 -14.87
C GLN A 139 2.89 -17.08 -14.54
N CYS A 140 3.94 -16.26 -14.57
CA CYS A 140 3.79 -14.82 -14.38
C CYS A 140 3.20 -14.19 -15.65
N VAL A 141 2.12 -13.42 -15.51
CA VAL A 141 1.52 -12.61 -16.57
C VAL A 141 1.58 -11.14 -16.20
N ARG A 142 1.63 -10.25 -17.19
CA ARG A 142 1.68 -8.80 -16.98
C ARG A 142 1.06 -8.05 -18.15
N SER A 143 0.53 -6.87 -17.87
CA SER A 143 0.13 -5.89 -18.89
C SER A 143 1.18 -4.79 -18.97
N VAL A 144 1.76 -4.57 -20.17
CA VAL A 144 2.75 -3.50 -20.40
C VAL A 144 2.32 -2.66 -21.59
N GLY A 145 2.26 -1.34 -21.39
CA GLY A 145 1.97 -0.36 -22.43
C GLY A 145 3.23 0.11 -23.17
N PRO A 146 3.07 0.76 -24.34
CA PRO A 146 4.15 1.41 -25.07
C PRO A 146 4.73 2.62 -24.32
#